data_AF-A0A6V7KH22-F1
#
_entry.id   AF-A0A6V7KH22-F1
#
_cell.length_a   1.000
_cell.length_b   1.000
_cell.length_c   1.000
_cell.angle_alpha   90.00
_cell.angle_beta   90.00
_cell.angle_gamma   90.00
#
_symmetry.space_group_name_H-M   'P 1'
#
loop_
_entity.id
_entity.type
_entity.pdbx_description
1 polymer ?
#
loop_
_entity_poly.entity_id
_entity_poly.type
_entity_poly.pdbx_seq_one_letter_code
_entity_poly.pdbx_strand_id
1 'polypeptide(L)' 'AEPWQMVVEECAAENGFGPDMDSSEVDQVEACGLACVMKRLGT' A
#
# COMPACT_ATOMS: atom_id res chain seq x y z
N ALA A 1 10.96 -10.29 -8.86
CA ALA A 1 10.19 -9.69 -7.76
C ALA A 1 9.73 -10.81 -6.87
N GLU A 2 9.96 -10.70 -5.57
CA GLU A 2 9.37 -11.63 -4.61
C GLU A 2 7.83 -11.43 -4.59
N PRO A 3 7.02 -12.47 -4.31
CA PRO A 3 5.56 -12.38 -4.40
C PRO A 3 4.95 -11.28 -3.53
N TRP A 4 5.59 -10.97 -2.39
CA TRP A 4 5.15 -9.90 -1.51
C TRP A 4 5.36 -8.49 -2.09
N GLN A 5 6.35 -8.29 -2.97
CA GLN A 5 6.58 -6.99 -3.62
C GLN A 5 5.43 -6.64 -4.58
N MET A 6 4.93 -7.63 -5.31
CA MET A 6 3.81 -7.46 -6.23
C MET A 6 2.54 -7.05 -5.48
N VAL A 7 2.30 -7.65 -4.30
CA VAL A 7 1.19 -7.28 -3.42
C VAL A 7 1.31 -5.84 -2.90
N VAL A 8 2.51 -5.42 -2.52
CA VAL A 8 2.79 -4.05 -2.07
C VAL A 8 2.52 -3.05 -3.20
N GLU A 9 2.99 -3.33 -4.43
CA GLU A 9 2.77 -2.45 -5.58
C GLU A 9 1.29 -2.33 -5.96
N GLU A 10 0.54 -3.44 -5.95
CA GLU A 10 -0.90 -3.41 -6.21
C GLU A 10 -1.65 -2.63 -5.12
N CYS A 11 -1.38 -2.91 -3.85
CA CYS A 11 -1.99 -2.19 -2.73
C CYS A 11 -1.63 -0.70 -2.73
N ALA A 12 -0.40 -0.35 -3.13
CA ALA A 12 0.04 1.02 -3.30
C ALA A 12 -0.80 1.72 -4.38
N ALA A 13 -0.93 1.11 -5.56
CA ALA A 13 -1.74 1.66 -6.65
C ALA A 13 -3.23 1.80 -6.28
N GLU A 14 -3.82 0.82 -5.58
CA GLU A 14 -5.22 0.87 -5.14
C GLU A 14 -5.48 2.01 -4.14
N ASN A 15 -4.51 2.35 -3.30
CA ASN A 15 -4.63 3.40 -2.30
C ASN A 15 -4.10 4.76 -2.76
N GLY A 16 -3.69 4.88 -4.03
CA GLY A 16 -3.19 6.14 -4.59
C GLY A 16 -1.80 6.53 -4.09
N PHE A 17 -0.98 5.58 -3.63
CA PHE A 17 0.42 5.83 -3.33
C PHE A 17 1.18 6.19 -4.61
N GLY A 18 1.62 7.44 -4.68
CA GLY A 18 2.36 7.97 -5.82
C GLY A 18 3.15 9.22 -5.44
N PRO A 19 3.97 9.74 -6.36
CA PRO A 19 4.81 10.93 -6.13
C PRO A 19 4.00 12.21 -5.88
N ASP A 20 2.73 12.25 -6.29
CA ASP A 20 1.80 13.38 -6.11
C ASP A 20 0.96 13.26 -4.82
N MET A 21 1.25 12.28 -3.97
CA MET A 21 0.51 12.06 -2.73
C MET A 21 0.81 13.14 -1.71
N ASP A 22 -0.24 13.71 -1.10
CA ASP A 22 -0.08 14.75 -0.10
C ASP A 22 0.52 14.16 1.19
N SER A 23 1.55 14.82 1.71
CA SER A 23 2.23 14.39 2.94
C SER A 23 1.31 14.29 4.16
N SER A 24 0.18 15.01 4.17
CA SER A 24 -0.83 14.92 5.24
C SER A 24 -1.70 13.66 5.15
N GLU A 25 -1.70 12.99 4.00
CA GLU A 25 -2.45 11.75 3.75
C GLU A 25 -1.56 10.50 3.91
N VAL A 26 -0.25 10.68 4.11
CA VAL A 26 0.75 9.60 4.26
C VAL A 26 0.39 8.63 5.37
N ASP A 27 0.08 9.11 6.57
CA ASP A 27 -0.28 8.24 7.69
C ASP A 27 -1.52 7.37 7.40
N GLN A 28 -2.53 7.95 6.73
CA GLN A 28 -3.81 7.28 6.48
C GLN A 28 -3.69 6.25 5.36
N VAL A 29 -2.93 6.59 4.32
CA VAL A 29 -2.70 5.73 3.17
C VAL A 29 -1.64 4.67 3.50
N GLU A 30 -0.63 4.92 4.35
CA GLU A 30 0.24 3.87 4.93
C GLU A 30 -0.55 2.86 5.74
N ALA A 31 -1.48 3.32 6.58
CA ALA A 31 -2.35 2.42 7.32
C ALA A 31 -3.22 1.55 6.39
N CYS A 32 -3.81 2.14 5.33
CA CYS A 32 -4.63 1.41 4.38
C CYS A 32 -3.82 0.47 3.47
N GLY A 33 -2.64 0.89 3.03
CA GLY A 33 -1.71 0.09 2.24
C GLY A 33 -1.19 -1.10 3.03
N LEU A 34 -0.79 -0.88 4.29
CA LEU A 34 -0.37 -1.96 5.20
C LEU A 34 -1.51 -2.94 5.47
N ALA A 35 -2.73 -2.45 5.70
CA ALA A 35 -3.90 -3.30 5.89
C ALA A 35 -4.23 -4.14 4.65
N CYS A 36 -4.11 -3.56 3.46
CA CYS A 36 -4.27 -4.26 2.19
C CYS A 36 -3.22 -5.39 2.04
N VAL A 37 -1.95 -5.07 2.34
CA VAL A 37 -0.85 -6.03 2.28
C VAL A 37 -1.06 -7.17 3.27
N MET A 38 -1.40 -6.88 4.53
CA MET A 38 -1.66 -7.92 5.53
C MET A 38 -2.85 -8.82 5.13
N LYS A 39 -3.93 -8.22 4.61
CA LYS A 39 -5.10 -8.98 4.15
C LYS A 39 -4.77 -9.92 2.98
N ARG A 40 -3.93 -9.48 2.03
CA ARG A 40 -3.54 -10.27 0.86
C ARG A 40 -2.48 -11.32 1.18
N LEU A 41 -1.56 -11.02 2.11
CA LEU A 41 -0.53 -11.95 2.57
C LEU A 41 -1.03 -12.93 3.64
N GLY A 42 -2.25 -12.73 4.16
CA GLY A 42 -2.86 -13.60 5.15
C GLY A 42 -2.22 -13.48 6.54
N THR A 43 -1.65 -12.32 6.84
CA THR A 43 -0.97 -12.00 8.11
C THR A 43 -1.85 -11.24 9.09
#